data_AF-A0AAW1Y9C4-F1
#
_entry.id   AF-A0AAW1Y9C4-F1
#
_cell.length_a   1.000
_cell.length_b   1.000
_cell.length_c   1.000
_cell.angle_alpha   90.00
_cell.angle_beta   90.00
_cell.angle_gamma   90.00
#
_symmetry.space_group_name_H-M   'P 1'
#
loop_
_entity.id
_entity.type
_entity.pdbx_description
1 polymer ?
#
loop_
_entity_poly.entity_id
_entity_poly.type
_entity_poly.pdbx_seq_one_letter_code
_entity_poly.pdbx_strand_id
1 'polypeptide(L)'
;MFQGWDPLQNPWHGFDIVSTWKDLLHGGEECCYTQLVSEVVLSEVAIYLWEPKAAAVPIHLWVHPWLPLLLELGDKYELELEELFETMRLKLCDILSSWHPSDGSGYTIVSPWKEVFDSTTWELLMRRYVVPKLKLVLQDDFEVNPANQKFDQFNWVMKWASAIPGHLMVDMIVKFFFPSWMKGLHFWLKTNPNFEDVANWYRGWKELIPKEFHANESIRRQLECGLNMMNRAVEEMEVAGQPGQNNMIDKGQVEAKRRAAVFLANANLGGTTDMDGISHQMTLKDVIEAEAQKHDLLFNPKPGRMLDGHQVYGFGNVSILVDCLNEKLYAQTEETWSLVSLERLLEIHKSKETMSFRCRPLNS
;
A
#
# COMPACT_ATOMS: atom_id res chain seq x y z
N MET A 1 -47.11 15.88 6.45
CA MET A 1 -46.02 14.99 6.93
C MET A 1 -44.70 15.75 7.02
N PHE A 2 -44.33 16.50 5.98
CA PHE A 2 -43.09 17.29 5.93
C PHE A 2 -43.26 18.77 6.32
N GLN A 3 -44.41 19.14 6.90
CA GLN A 3 -44.66 20.52 7.29
C GLN A 3 -43.69 20.95 8.39
N GLY A 4 -42.86 21.96 8.10
CA GLY A 4 -41.82 22.44 9.00
C GLY A 4 -40.59 21.54 9.08
N TRP A 5 -40.36 20.68 8.08
CA TRP A 5 -39.13 19.92 7.97
C TRP A 5 -37.95 20.87 7.71
N ASP A 6 -36.94 20.78 8.56
CA ASP A 6 -35.64 21.41 8.37
C ASP A 6 -34.59 20.29 8.25
N PRO A 7 -34.04 20.01 7.04
CA PRO A 7 -33.05 18.97 6.83
C PRO A 7 -31.74 19.25 7.56
N LEU A 8 -31.45 20.50 7.95
CA LEU A 8 -30.26 20.85 8.73
C LEU A 8 -30.39 20.43 10.20
N GLN A 9 -31.62 20.40 10.74
CA GLN A 9 -31.90 20.01 12.12
C GLN A 9 -32.22 18.52 12.27
N ASN A 10 -33.01 17.97 11.34
CA ASN A 10 -33.35 16.55 11.32
C ASN A 10 -33.25 15.98 9.89
N PRO A 11 -32.05 15.57 9.47
CA PRO A 11 -31.80 14.96 8.16
C PRO A 11 -32.68 13.75 7.84
N TRP A 12 -33.15 13.01 8.85
CA TRP A 12 -33.85 11.74 8.67
C TRP A 12 -35.38 11.86 8.81
N HIS A 13 -35.91 13.08 9.00
CA HIS A 13 -37.34 13.28 9.23
C HIS A 13 -38.17 12.73 8.06
N GLY A 14 -39.03 11.74 8.35
CA GLY A 14 -39.90 11.12 7.35
C GLY A 14 -39.20 10.12 6.42
N PHE A 15 -37.89 9.89 6.56
CA PHE A 15 -37.14 8.97 5.71
C PHE A 15 -37.67 7.53 5.80
N ASP A 16 -37.87 7.02 7.02
CA ASP A 16 -38.39 5.67 7.24
C ASP A 16 -39.79 5.47 6.64
N ILE A 17 -40.61 6.53 6.66
CA ILE A 17 -41.97 6.48 6.12
C ILE A 17 -41.94 6.46 4.60
N VAL A 18 -41.17 7.35 3.97
CA VAL A 18 -41.03 7.41 2.51
C VAL A 18 -40.42 6.10 2.00
N SER A 19 -39.36 5.61 2.63
CA SER A 19 -38.72 4.36 2.24
C SER A 19 -39.64 3.14 2.40
N THR A 20 -40.47 3.09 3.44
CA THR A 20 -41.47 2.01 3.62
C THR A 20 -42.58 2.09 2.56
N TRP A 21 -43.00 3.29 2.18
CA TRP A 21 -44.06 3.48 1.18
C TRP A 21 -43.61 3.21 -0.24
N LYS A 22 -42.31 3.07 -0.46
CA LYS A 22 -41.71 2.71 -1.74
C LYS A 22 -42.39 1.50 -2.38
N ASP A 23 -42.47 0.38 -1.67
CA ASP A 23 -43.05 -0.86 -2.20
C ASP A 23 -44.57 -0.78 -2.38
N LEU A 24 -45.23 0.11 -1.63
CA LEU A 24 -46.67 0.31 -1.70
C LEU A 24 -47.10 1.19 -2.87
N LEU A 25 -46.26 2.17 -3.25
CA LEU A 25 -46.59 3.22 -4.22
C LEU A 25 -45.95 2.99 -5.60
N HIS A 26 -45.03 2.03 -5.74
CA HIS A 26 -44.39 1.67 -7.02
C HIS A 26 -45.24 0.82 -7.98
N GLY A 27 -46.49 0.46 -7.62
CA GLY A 27 -47.31 -0.50 -8.38
C GLY A 27 -48.31 0.08 -9.40
N GLY A 28 -48.39 1.39 -9.61
CA GLY A 28 -49.40 2.05 -10.47
C GLY A 28 -48.89 2.58 -11.81
N GLU A 29 -49.82 2.88 -12.74
CA GLU A 29 -49.52 3.49 -14.07
C GLU A 29 -48.89 4.89 -13.96
N GLU A 30 -49.23 5.65 -12.91
CA GLU A 30 -48.51 6.85 -12.49
C GLU A 30 -47.78 6.52 -11.18
N CYS A 31 -46.46 6.66 -11.17
CA CYS A 31 -45.67 6.38 -9.98
C CYS A 31 -45.84 7.53 -8.96
N CYS A 32 -46.89 7.46 -8.14
CA CYS A 32 -47.15 8.41 -7.05
C CYS A 32 -45.95 8.55 -6.10
N TYR A 33 -45.10 7.52 -6.04
CA TYR A 33 -43.84 7.55 -5.31
C TYR A 33 -42.84 8.57 -5.86
N THR A 34 -42.57 8.57 -7.17
CA THR A 34 -41.62 9.53 -7.76
C THR A 34 -42.15 10.96 -7.67
N GLN A 35 -43.47 11.15 -7.76
CA GLN A 35 -44.09 12.44 -7.51
C GLN A 35 -43.86 12.89 -6.05
N LEU A 36 -44.13 12.04 -5.05
CA LEU A 36 -43.88 12.34 -3.65
C LEU A 36 -42.41 12.74 -3.38
N VAL A 37 -41.47 11.95 -3.89
CA VAL A 37 -40.03 12.23 -3.71
C VAL A 37 -39.63 13.53 -4.40
N SER A 38 -40.17 13.83 -5.59
CA SER A 38 -39.89 15.08 -6.31
C SER A 38 -40.47 16.33 -5.60
N GLU A 39 -41.72 16.30 -5.18
CA GLU A 39 -42.42 17.46 -4.60
C GLU A 39 -41.96 17.77 -3.17
N VAL A 40 -41.49 16.76 -2.45
CA VAL A 40 -41.04 16.91 -1.06
C VAL A 40 -39.53 16.92 -0.98
N VAL A 41 -38.88 15.82 -1.33
CA VAL A 41 -37.46 15.61 -1.02
C VAL A 41 -36.59 16.45 -1.95
N LEU A 42 -36.78 16.32 -3.26
CA LEU A 42 -35.99 17.09 -4.24
C LEU A 42 -36.19 18.59 -4.05
N SER A 43 -37.44 19.03 -3.89
CA SER A 43 -37.79 20.44 -3.70
C SER A 43 -37.16 21.02 -2.43
N GLU A 44 -37.28 20.35 -1.28
CA GLU A 44 -36.68 20.85 -0.02
C GLU A 44 -35.15 20.82 -0.08
N VAL A 45 -34.54 19.75 -0.60
CA VAL A 45 -33.08 19.69 -0.74
C VAL A 45 -32.57 20.81 -1.66
N ALA A 46 -33.25 21.08 -2.78
CA ALA A 46 -32.93 22.18 -3.67
C ALA A 46 -33.02 23.53 -2.96
N ILE A 47 -34.11 23.80 -2.22
CA ILE A 47 -34.29 25.05 -1.47
C ILE A 47 -33.15 25.24 -0.47
N TYR A 48 -32.85 24.24 0.36
CA TYR A 48 -31.82 24.34 1.39
C TYR A 48 -30.41 24.43 0.83
N LEU A 49 -30.14 23.90 -0.37
CA LEU A 49 -28.87 24.18 -1.04
C LEU A 49 -28.73 25.68 -1.28
N TRP A 50 -29.77 26.41 -1.67
CA TRP A 50 -29.66 27.86 -1.87
C TRP A 50 -29.66 28.67 -0.57
N GLU A 51 -29.94 28.07 0.58
CA GLU A 51 -29.98 28.79 1.86
C GLU A 51 -28.59 29.15 2.41
N PRO A 52 -28.33 30.42 2.78
CA PRO A 52 -27.05 30.83 3.38
C PRO A 52 -26.75 30.13 4.72
N LYS A 53 -27.79 29.76 5.47
CA LYS A 53 -27.65 29.08 6.77
C LYS A 53 -27.15 27.64 6.62
N ALA A 54 -27.43 27.00 5.49
CA ALA A 54 -26.95 25.66 5.18
C ALA A 54 -25.42 25.62 5.01
N ALA A 55 -24.75 26.76 4.81
CA ALA A 55 -23.29 26.83 4.72
C ALA A 55 -22.58 26.38 6.03
N ALA A 56 -23.27 26.40 7.17
CA ALA A 56 -22.70 25.99 8.46
C ALA A 56 -22.69 24.46 8.68
N VAL A 57 -23.48 23.70 7.90
CA VAL A 57 -23.60 22.24 8.06
C VAL A 57 -23.08 21.56 6.79
N PRO A 58 -22.12 20.62 6.88
CA PRO A 58 -21.65 19.86 5.74
C PRO A 58 -22.80 19.24 4.93
N ILE A 59 -22.84 19.52 3.62
CA ILE A 59 -23.94 19.16 2.72
C ILE A 59 -24.24 17.65 2.78
N HIS A 60 -23.19 16.82 2.83
CA HIS A 60 -23.37 15.37 2.85
C HIS A 60 -24.18 14.87 4.05
N LEU A 61 -24.14 15.55 5.20
CA LEU A 61 -24.82 15.07 6.41
C LEU A 61 -26.34 15.09 6.29
N TRP A 62 -26.88 16.00 5.48
CA TRP A 62 -28.32 16.17 5.32
C TRP A 62 -28.83 15.79 3.93
N VAL A 63 -27.96 15.70 2.91
CA VAL A 63 -28.33 15.24 1.58
C VAL A 63 -28.15 13.73 1.40
N HIS A 64 -27.07 13.14 1.91
CA HIS A 64 -26.78 11.71 1.68
C HIS A 64 -27.88 10.74 2.11
N PRO A 65 -28.61 10.96 3.23
CA PRO A 65 -29.73 10.10 3.58
C PRO A 65 -30.74 9.94 2.44
N TRP A 66 -30.95 11.00 1.67
CA TRP A 66 -31.96 11.07 0.62
C TRP A 66 -31.43 10.69 -0.78
N LEU A 67 -30.11 10.66 -0.98
CA LEU A 67 -29.50 10.37 -2.28
C LEU A 67 -30.01 9.07 -2.93
N PRO A 68 -30.17 7.93 -2.21
CA PRO A 68 -30.71 6.72 -2.83
C PRO A 68 -32.11 6.93 -3.42
N LEU A 69 -32.95 7.74 -2.77
CA LEU A 69 -34.31 8.01 -3.24
C LEU A 69 -34.32 9.01 -4.40
N LEU A 70 -33.42 10.02 -4.35
CA LEU A 70 -33.26 11.00 -5.41
C LEU A 70 -32.72 10.37 -6.69
N LEU A 71 -31.73 9.48 -6.59
CA LEU A 71 -31.14 8.77 -7.74
C LEU A 71 -32.09 7.75 -8.38
N GLU A 72 -33.17 7.37 -7.69
CA GLU A 72 -34.24 6.54 -8.24
C GLU A 72 -35.29 7.34 -9.03
N LEU A 73 -35.25 8.68 -8.94
CA LEU A 73 -36.04 9.52 -9.84
C LEU A 73 -35.45 9.35 -11.25
N GLY A 74 -36.07 8.47 -12.05
CA GLY A 74 -35.62 8.17 -13.40
C GLY A 74 -35.75 9.38 -14.36
N ASP A 75 -35.64 9.10 -15.66
CA ASP A 75 -35.52 10.07 -16.76
C ASP A 75 -36.51 11.25 -16.72
N LYS A 76 -37.66 11.09 -16.06
CA LYS A 76 -38.66 12.14 -15.87
C LYS A 76 -38.12 13.39 -15.14
N TYR A 77 -37.16 13.24 -14.22
CA TYR A 77 -36.61 14.34 -13.41
C TYR A 77 -35.10 14.54 -13.62
N GLU A 78 -34.60 14.09 -14.78
CA GLU A 78 -33.16 14.11 -15.09
C GLU A 78 -32.58 15.54 -15.03
N LEU A 79 -33.31 16.52 -15.57
CA LEU A 79 -32.87 17.92 -15.62
C LEU A 79 -32.79 18.55 -14.22
N GLU A 80 -33.79 18.31 -13.37
CA GLU A 80 -33.84 18.83 -12.01
C GLU A 80 -32.77 18.18 -11.13
N LEU A 81 -32.52 16.88 -11.32
CA LEU A 81 -31.41 16.19 -10.67
C LEU A 81 -30.06 16.73 -11.14
N GLU A 82 -29.88 16.94 -12.44
CA GLU A 82 -28.65 17.51 -13.00
C GLU A 82 -28.37 18.91 -12.41
N GLU A 83 -29.39 19.76 -12.33
CA GLU A 83 -29.29 21.09 -11.69
C GLU A 83 -28.93 20.99 -10.20
N LEU A 84 -29.52 20.03 -9.48
CA LEU A 84 -29.21 19.78 -8.08
C LEU A 84 -27.74 19.37 -7.89
N PHE A 85 -27.28 18.39 -8.66
CA PHE A 85 -25.90 17.90 -8.61
C PHE A 85 -24.88 18.96 -9.08
N GLU A 86 -25.21 19.77 -10.08
CA GLU A 86 -24.43 20.95 -10.47
C GLU A 86 -24.30 21.92 -9.29
N THR A 87 -25.41 22.25 -8.62
CA THR A 87 -25.41 23.17 -7.47
C THR A 87 -24.54 22.63 -6.33
N MET A 88 -24.65 21.34 -6.02
CA MET A 88 -23.81 20.68 -5.02
C MET A 88 -22.32 20.74 -5.40
N ARG A 89 -21.99 20.45 -6.66
CA ARG A 89 -20.62 20.54 -7.18
C ARG A 89 -20.08 21.96 -7.07
N LEU A 90 -20.84 22.98 -7.44
CA LEU A 90 -20.43 24.38 -7.32
C LEU A 90 -20.11 24.77 -5.88
N LYS A 91 -20.88 24.29 -4.90
CA LYS A 91 -20.59 24.53 -3.48
C LYS A 91 -19.32 23.83 -3.02
N LEU A 92 -19.09 22.59 -3.42
CA LEU A 92 -17.85 21.89 -3.10
C LEU A 92 -16.64 22.58 -3.74
N CYS A 93 -16.78 23.07 -4.98
CA CYS A 93 -15.77 23.88 -5.64
C CYS A 93 -15.48 25.18 -4.88
N ASP A 94 -16.51 25.87 -4.38
CA ASP A 94 -16.35 27.11 -3.60
C ASP A 94 -15.62 26.86 -2.27
N ILE A 95 -16.03 25.84 -1.52
CA ILE A 95 -15.35 25.38 -0.30
C ILE A 95 -13.88 25.09 -0.59
N LEU A 96 -13.61 24.31 -1.64
CA LEU A 96 -12.25 23.95 -2.01
C LEU A 96 -11.44 25.11 -2.60
N SER A 97 -12.08 26.17 -3.10
CA SER A 97 -11.39 27.34 -3.66
C SER A 97 -10.64 28.12 -2.58
N SER A 98 -11.23 28.26 -1.39
CA SER A 98 -10.62 28.95 -0.24
C SER A 98 -9.92 28.00 0.75
N TRP A 99 -10.15 26.69 0.65
CA TRP A 99 -9.58 25.68 1.54
C TRP A 99 -8.04 25.64 1.56
N HIS A 100 -7.45 25.30 2.69
CA HIS A 100 -6.02 25.05 2.85
C HIS A 100 -5.77 23.61 3.35
N PRO A 101 -4.73 22.88 2.91
CA PRO A 101 -4.49 21.49 3.32
C PRO A 101 -4.40 21.22 4.82
N SER A 102 -3.97 22.20 5.62
CA SER A 102 -3.95 22.09 7.09
C SER A 102 -5.34 22.03 7.72
N ASP A 103 -6.37 22.50 7.02
CA ASP A 103 -7.75 22.42 7.47
C ASP A 103 -8.31 21.02 7.16
N GLY A 104 -8.42 20.21 8.21
CA GLY A 104 -8.95 18.86 8.10
C GLY A 104 -10.41 18.77 7.64
N SER A 105 -11.18 19.86 7.72
CA SER A 105 -12.61 19.88 7.38
C SER A 105 -12.85 19.64 5.89
N GLY A 106 -11.96 20.12 5.02
CA GLY A 106 -12.11 19.97 3.56
C GLY A 106 -12.20 18.50 3.13
N TYR A 107 -11.36 17.63 3.70
CA TYR A 107 -11.47 16.19 3.45
C TYR A 107 -12.81 15.62 3.97
N THR A 108 -13.19 15.96 5.20
CA THR A 108 -14.43 15.47 5.83
C THR A 108 -15.67 15.87 5.04
N ILE A 109 -15.68 17.06 4.45
CA ILE A 109 -16.82 17.56 3.67
C ILE A 109 -16.88 16.90 2.29
N VAL A 110 -15.73 16.69 1.64
CA VAL A 110 -15.63 16.31 0.22
C VAL A 110 -15.55 14.81 0.00
N SER A 111 -14.83 14.06 0.85
CA SER A 111 -14.61 12.62 0.64
C SER A 111 -15.91 11.77 0.55
N PRO A 112 -17.02 12.10 1.23
CA PRO A 112 -18.27 11.34 1.07
C PRO A 112 -18.82 11.36 -0.36
N TRP A 113 -18.52 12.40 -1.15
CA TRP A 113 -19.01 12.55 -2.52
C TRP A 113 -18.27 11.70 -3.54
N LYS A 114 -17.18 11.03 -3.15
CA LYS A 114 -16.39 10.17 -4.03
C LYS A 114 -17.23 9.06 -4.68
N GLU A 115 -18.11 8.45 -3.90
CA GLU A 115 -18.97 7.35 -4.36
C GLU A 115 -20.26 7.86 -5.05
N VAL A 116 -20.51 9.18 -4.99
CA VAL A 116 -21.70 9.82 -5.57
C VAL A 116 -21.40 10.36 -6.96
N PHE A 117 -20.24 10.98 -7.16
CA PHE A 117 -19.83 11.49 -8.46
C PHE A 117 -19.19 10.39 -9.32
N ASP A 118 -19.41 10.47 -10.63
CA ASP A 118 -18.72 9.60 -11.57
C ASP A 118 -17.20 9.87 -11.56
N SER A 119 -16.42 8.89 -12.03
CA SER A 119 -14.97 8.95 -12.00
C SER A 119 -14.38 10.16 -12.73
N THR A 120 -15.04 10.62 -13.80
CA THR A 120 -14.56 11.77 -14.60
C THR A 120 -14.76 13.06 -13.83
N THR A 121 -15.96 13.28 -13.30
CA THR A 121 -16.28 14.46 -12.49
C THR A 121 -15.42 14.52 -11.22
N TRP A 122 -15.25 13.37 -10.54
CA TRP A 122 -14.41 13.28 -9.36
C TRP A 122 -12.94 13.59 -9.66
N GLU A 123 -12.38 13.02 -10.74
CA GLU A 123 -11.00 13.32 -11.14
C GLU A 123 -10.79 14.80 -11.46
N LEU A 124 -11.73 15.43 -12.18
CA LEU A 124 -11.65 16.86 -12.52
C LEU A 124 -11.67 17.72 -11.26
N LEU A 125 -12.53 17.42 -10.28
CA LEU A 125 -12.60 18.12 -8.99
C LEU A 125 -11.25 18.00 -8.24
N MET A 126 -10.73 16.78 -8.10
CA MET A 126 -9.46 16.53 -7.42
C MET A 126 -8.30 17.24 -8.11
N ARG A 127 -8.21 17.11 -9.44
CA ARG A 127 -7.14 17.70 -10.25
C ARG A 127 -7.14 19.23 -10.21
N ARG A 128 -8.32 19.85 -10.17
CA ARG A 128 -8.45 21.32 -10.24
C ARG A 128 -8.30 22.00 -8.90
N TYR A 129 -8.82 21.43 -7.82
CA TYR A 129 -8.94 22.14 -6.55
C TYR A 129 -8.09 21.56 -5.41
N VAL A 130 -7.93 20.24 -5.33
CA VAL A 130 -7.22 19.59 -4.22
C VAL A 130 -5.74 19.43 -4.54
N VAL A 131 -5.43 18.75 -5.64
CA VAL A 131 -4.06 18.38 -6.03
C VAL A 131 -3.12 19.59 -6.14
N PRO A 132 -3.49 20.74 -6.74
CA PRO A 132 -2.59 21.89 -6.84
C PRO A 132 -2.16 22.43 -5.47
N LYS A 133 -3.06 22.41 -4.48
CA LYS A 133 -2.77 22.91 -3.12
C LYS A 133 -1.89 21.94 -2.34
N LEU A 134 -2.15 20.64 -2.45
CA LEU A 134 -1.28 19.61 -1.86
C LEU A 134 0.13 19.64 -2.45
N LYS A 135 0.25 19.88 -3.77
CA LYS A 135 1.54 20.07 -4.44
C LYS A 135 2.32 21.25 -3.86
N LEU A 136 1.68 22.40 -3.67
CA LEU A 136 2.32 23.58 -3.09
C LEU A 136 2.84 23.30 -1.68
N VAL A 137 2.05 22.64 -0.83
CA VAL A 137 2.50 22.25 0.52
C VAL A 137 3.72 21.34 0.47
N LEU A 138 3.78 20.37 -0.44
CA LEU A 138 4.95 19.49 -0.60
C LEU A 138 6.18 20.20 -1.19
N GLN A 139 5.95 21.23 -2.00
CA GLN A 139 7.01 21.94 -2.70
C GLN A 139 7.63 23.05 -1.84
N ASP A 140 6.79 23.81 -1.13
CA ASP A 140 7.18 25.07 -0.49
C ASP A 140 7.33 24.93 1.02
N ASP A 141 6.52 24.09 1.67
CA ASP A 141 6.47 23.97 3.15
C ASP A 141 7.08 22.67 3.70
N PHE A 142 7.22 21.64 2.86
CA PHE A 142 7.70 20.34 3.29
C PHE A 142 9.23 20.24 3.25
N GLU A 143 9.83 20.28 4.44
CA GLU A 143 11.27 20.09 4.62
C GLU A 143 11.58 18.70 5.19
N VAL A 144 12.53 18.02 4.54
CA VAL A 144 13.05 16.74 5.01
C VAL A 144 14.32 16.97 5.81
N ASN A 145 14.20 16.85 7.13
CA ASN A 145 15.30 16.99 8.07
C ASN A 145 15.38 15.76 8.97
N PRO A 146 16.33 14.85 8.75
CA PRO A 146 16.46 13.64 9.56
C PRO A 146 16.68 13.87 11.06
N ALA A 147 17.27 15.01 11.45
CA ALA A 147 17.48 15.34 12.86
C ALA A 147 16.24 15.93 13.55
N ASN A 148 15.28 16.46 12.78
CA ASN A 148 14.06 17.08 13.31
C ASN A 148 12.93 16.97 12.27
N GLN A 149 12.43 15.76 12.07
CA GLN A 149 11.45 15.50 11.02
C GLN A 149 10.06 16.02 11.43
N LYS A 150 9.47 16.84 10.57
CA LYS A 150 8.07 17.26 10.69
C LYS A 150 7.19 16.42 9.75
N PHE A 151 6.04 16.01 10.25
CA PHE A 151 5.11 15.15 9.51
C PHE A 151 3.80 15.83 9.12
N ASP A 152 3.52 17.03 9.63
CA ASP A 152 2.20 17.68 9.44
C ASP A 152 1.84 17.83 7.96
N GLN A 153 2.73 18.44 7.16
CA GLN A 153 2.54 18.64 5.73
C GLN A 153 2.33 17.32 4.99
N PHE A 154 3.14 16.31 5.32
CA PHE A 154 3.01 14.97 4.73
C PHE A 154 1.68 14.32 5.10
N ASN A 155 1.27 14.40 6.37
CA ASN A 155 0.01 13.86 6.87
C ASN A 155 -1.20 14.56 6.25
N TRP A 156 -1.13 15.87 6.02
CA TRP A 156 -2.17 16.61 5.29
C TRP A 156 -2.37 16.04 3.88
N VAL A 157 -1.29 15.71 3.18
CA VAL A 157 -1.38 15.05 1.86
C VAL A 157 -1.90 13.62 1.97
N MET A 158 -1.35 12.81 2.89
CA MET A 158 -1.72 11.40 3.02
C MET A 158 -3.18 11.20 3.45
N LYS A 159 -3.78 12.17 4.14
CA LYS A 159 -5.22 12.16 4.43
C LYS A 159 -6.07 11.97 3.17
N TRP A 160 -5.60 12.45 2.02
CA TRP A 160 -6.29 12.37 0.73
C TRP A 160 -5.90 11.15 -0.12
N ALA A 161 -5.02 10.28 0.35
CA ALA A 161 -4.48 9.13 -0.40
C ALA A 161 -5.56 8.29 -1.10
N SER A 162 -6.57 7.86 -0.35
CA SER A 162 -7.66 7.03 -0.86
C SER A 162 -8.71 7.81 -1.66
N ALA A 163 -8.76 9.14 -1.53
CA ALA A 163 -9.74 9.99 -2.19
C ALA A 163 -9.26 10.40 -3.59
N ILE A 164 -7.98 10.71 -3.76
CA ILE A 164 -7.42 11.16 -5.03
C ILE A 164 -7.22 9.96 -5.97
N PRO A 165 -7.56 10.07 -7.27
CA PRO A 165 -7.24 9.03 -8.25
C PRO A 165 -5.76 8.64 -8.19
N GLY A 166 -5.49 7.33 -8.14
CA GLY A 166 -4.17 6.81 -7.81
C GLY A 166 -3.04 7.34 -8.71
N HIS A 167 -3.28 7.52 -10.01
CA HIS A 167 -2.29 8.10 -10.93
C HIS A 167 -1.91 9.55 -10.58
N LEU A 168 -2.87 10.36 -10.10
CA LEU A 168 -2.60 11.72 -9.67
C LEU A 168 -1.83 11.76 -8.35
N MET A 169 -2.17 10.87 -7.40
CA MET A 169 -1.48 10.77 -6.12
C MET A 169 -0.02 10.31 -6.32
N VAL A 170 0.18 9.25 -7.11
CA VAL A 170 1.53 8.77 -7.47
C VAL A 170 2.34 9.86 -8.16
N ASP A 171 1.80 10.53 -9.18
CA ASP A 171 2.50 11.61 -9.90
C ASP A 171 2.92 12.73 -8.94
N MET A 172 2.05 13.10 -7.99
CA MET A 172 2.33 14.13 -7.00
C MET A 172 3.43 13.71 -6.02
N ILE A 173 3.36 12.51 -5.44
CA ILE A 173 4.37 12.03 -4.50
C ILE A 173 5.74 11.91 -5.21
N VAL A 174 5.77 11.33 -6.42
CA VAL A 174 6.99 11.17 -7.22
C VAL A 174 7.64 12.51 -7.56
N LYS A 175 6.85 13.53 -7.91
CA LYS A 175 7.40 14.82 -8.36
C LYS A 175 7.71 15.81 -7.25
N PHE A 176 6.97 15.79 -6.15
CA PHE A 176 7.05 16.87 -5.15
C PHE A 176 7.56 16.38 -3.79
N PHE A 177 7.30 15.13 -3.40
CA PHE A 177 7.82 14.57 -2.15
C PHE A 177 9.23 13.97 -2.32
N PHE A 178 9.38 13.02 -3.26
CA PHE A 178 10.61 12.24 -3.37
C PHE A 178 11.87 13.08 -3.65
N PRO A 179 11.86 14.17 -4.45
CA PRO A 179 13.05 14.98 -4.64
C PRO A 179 13.56 15.61 -3.34
N SER A 180 12.68 16.10 -2.47
CA SER A 180 13.04 16.64 -1.16
C SER A 180 13.53 15.54 -0.23
N TRP A 181 12.87 14.38 -0.24
CA TRP A 181 13.27 13.20 0.53
C TRP A 181 14.68 12.70 0.14
N MET A 182 14.95 12.58 -1.15
CA MET A 182 16.25 12.18 -1.69
C MET A 182 17.35 13.18 -1.34
N LYS A 183 17.07 14.50 -1.42
CA LYS A 183 18.01 15.54 -1.01
C LYS A 183 18.35 15.45 0.48
N GLY A 184 17.35 15.26 1.35
CA GLY A 184 17.54 15.10 2.79
C GLY A 184 18.40 13.86 3.11
N LEU A 185 18.09 12.72 2.49
CA LEU A 185 18.88 11.49 2.64
C LEU A 185 20.33 11.69 2.18
N HIS A 186 20.53 12.25 0.99
CA HIS A 186 21.87 12.53 0.45
C HIS A 186 22.70 13.43 1.36
N PHE A 187 22.10 14.50 1.87
CA PHE A 187 22.77 15.43 2.78
C PHE A 187 23.21 14.71 4.06
N TRP A 188 22.32 13.91 4.66
CA TRP A 188 22.61 13.18 5.88
C TRP A 188 23.69 12.11 5.70
N LEU A 189 23.69 11.41 4.56
CA LEU A 189 24.74 10.45 4.20
C LEU A 189 26.13 11.09 4.13
N LYS A 190 26.22 12.39 3.81
CA LYS A 190 27.50 13.12 3.74
C LYS A 190 28.00 13.62 5.09
N THR A 191 27.16 13.68 6.12
CA THR A 191 27.52 14.25 7.43
C THR A 191 28.05 13.21 8.43
N ASN A 192 28.64 12.11 7.96
CA ASN A 192 29.07 10.95 8.76
C ASN A 192 27.95 10.42 9.69
N PRO A 193 26.85 9.91 9.12
CA PRO A 193 25.69 9.52 9.91
C PRO A 193 25.91 8.20 10.64
N ASN A 194 25.12 7.96 11.68
CA ASN A 194 24.87 6.62 12.16
C ASN A 194 23.96 5.88 11.16
N PHE A 195 24.49 4.87 10.48
CA PHE A 195 23.74 4.12 9.47
C PHE A 195 22.53 3.37 10.04
N GLU A 196 22.49 3.06 11.33
CA GLU A 196 21.31 2.48 12.01
C GLU A 196 20.17 3.51 12.16
N ASP A 197 20.50 4.78 12.33
CA ASP A 197 19.47 5.83 12.36
C ASP A 197 18.95 6.10 10.94
N VAL A 198 19.84 6.12 9.94
CA VAL A 198 19.47 6.27 8.52
C VAL A 198 18.55 5.16 8.06
N ALA A 199 18.87 3.95 8.49
CA ALA A 199 18.10 2.74 8.32
C ALA A 199 16.66 2.84 8.84
N ASN A 200 16.53 3.18 10.13
CA ASN A 200 15.24 3.28 10.79
C ASN A 200 14.41 4.40 10.18
N TRP A 201 15.04 5.52 9.82
CA TRP A 201 14.41 6.63 9.13
C TRP A 201 13.88 6.23 7.74
N TYR A 202 14.67 5.52 6.92
CA TYR A 202 14.23 5.01 5.63
C TYR A 202 13.02 4.07 5.78
N ARG A 203 13.08 3.15 6.75
CA ARG A 203 12.00 2.21 7.02
C ARG A 203 10.73 2.93 7.45
N GLY A 204 10.84 3.88 8.39
CA GLY A 204 9.70 4.67 8.86
C GLY A 204 9.01 5.40 7.71
N TRP A 205 9.77 6.01 6.80
CA TRP A 205 9.20 6.64 5.61
C TRP A 205 8.53 5.65 4.66
N LYS A 206 9.13 4.48 4.45
CA LYS A 206 8.54 3.42 3.62
C LYS A 206 7.21 2.92 4.21
N GLU A 207 7.12 2.78 5.53
CA GLU A 207 5.90 2.36 6.23
C GLU A 207 4.78 3.41 6.19
N LEU A 208 5.13 4.69 6.08
CA LEU A 208 4.18 5.80 5.96
C LEU A 208 3.54 5.91 4.58
N ILE A 209 4.10 5.28 3.54
CA ILE A 209 3.49 5.24 2.21
C ILE A 209 2.31 4.25 2.25
N PRO A 210 1.10 4.64 1.79
CA PRO A 210 -0.03 3.73 1.75
C PRO A 210 0.26 2.45 0.94
N LYS A 211 -0.16 1.30 1.48
CA LYS A 211 0.11 -0.04 0.91
C LYS A 211 -0.36 -0.17 -0.55
N GLU A 212 -1.46 0.49 -0.91
CA GLU A 212 -2.01 0.55 -2.27
C GLU A 212 -1.00 1.08 -3.31
N PHE A 213 0.00 1.86 -2.88
CA PHE A 213 1.01 2.43 -3.74
C PHE A 213 2.33 1.65 -3.79
N HIS A 214 2.50 0.62 -2.94
CA HIS A 214 3.76 -0.14 -2.89
C HIS A 214 4.01 -0.97 -4.15
N ALA A 215 2.96 -1.45 -4.81
CA ALA A 215 3.06 -2.16 -6.08
C ALA A 215 3.38 -1.22 -7.26
N ASN A 216 3.32 0.11 -7.06
CA ASN A 216 3.56 1.06 -8.13
C ASN A 216 5.06 1.13 -8.48
N GLU A 217 5.36 0.85 -9.74
CA GLU A 217 6.71 0.83 -10.30
C GLU A 217 7.49 2.14 -10.09
N SER A 218 6.82 3.30 -10.20
CA SER A 218 7.48 4.60 -10.04
C SER A 218 7.90 4.84 -8.59
N ILE A 219 7.06 4.48 -7.63
CA ILE A 219 7.35 4.62 -6.19
C ILE A 219 8.44 3.62 -5.79
N ARG A 220 8.34 2.36 -6.26
CA ARG A 220 9.37 1.34 -6.03
C ARG A 220 10.75 1.81 -6.50
N ARG A 221 10.84 2.37 -7.72
CA ARG A 221 12.09 2.92 -8.25
C ARG A 221 12.65 4.05 -7.40
N GLN A 222 11.83 4.94 -6.86
CA GLN A 222 12.32 6.02 -5.99
C GLN A 222 12.90 5.48 -4.68
N LEU A 223 12.22 4.52 -4.06
CA LEU A 223 12.71 3.83 -2.86
C LEU A 223 14.03 3.08 -3.14
N GLU A 224 14.12 2.37 -4.27
CA GLU A 224 15.35 1.71 -4.72
C GLU A 224 16.48 2.68 -4.97
N CYS A 225 16.22 3.85 -5.56
CA CYS A 225 17.23 4.89 -5.71
C CYS A 225 17.77 5.35 -4.34
N GLY A 226 16.89 5.58 -3.36
CA GLY A 226 17.30 5.93 -2.00
C GLY A 226 18.15 4.82 -1.35
N LEU A 227 17.74 3.56 -1.50
CA LEU A 227 18.49 2.41 -0.99
C LEU A 227 19.87 2.29 -1.66
N ASN A 228 19.95 2.48 -2.98
CA ASN A 228 21.21 2.46 -3.71
C ASN A 228 22.14 3.60 -3.26
N MET A 229 21.62 4.76 -2.87
CA MET A 229 22.43 5.83 -2.28
C MET A 229 23.00 5.42 -0.93
N MET A 230 22.22 4.71 -0.10
CA MET A 230 22.70 4.18 1.18
C MET A 230 23.79 3.11 0.96
N ASN A 231 23.59 2.17 0.03
CA ASN A 231 24.59 1.14 -0.32
C ASN A 231 25.92 1.78 -0.72
N ARG A 232 25.87 2.76 -1.63
CA ARG A 232 27.07 3.46 -2.10
C ARG A 232 27.79 4.23 -1.00
N ALA A 233 27.05 4.87 -0.09
CA ALA A 233 27.65 5.58 1.03
C ALA A 233 28.40 4.62 1.99
N VAL A 234 27.90 3.40 2.16
CA VAL A 234 28.58 2.35 2.94
C VAL A 234 29.85 1.89 2.21
N GLU A 235 29.77 1.60 0.91
CA GLU A 235 30.93 1.19 0.07
C GLU A 235 32.03 2.26 0.04
N GLU A 236 31.68 3.54 -0.09
CA GLU A 236 32.64 4.65 -0.07
C GLU A 236 33.41 4.73 1.27
N MET A 237 32.76 4.34 2.38
CA MET A 237 33.39 4.22 3.70
C MET A 237 34.30 2.98 3.82
N GLU A 238 34.06 1.93 3.02
CA GLU A 238 34.92 0.75 2.93
C GLU A 238 36.22 1.07 2.17
N VAL A 239 36.12 1.76 1.03
CA VAL A 239 37.27 2.12 0.17
C VAL A 239 38.17 3.16 0.84
N ALA A 240 37.61 4.15 1.54
CA ALA A 240 38.38 5.12 2.30
C ALA A 240 39.17 4.50 3.48
N GLY A 241 38.89 3.23 3.84
CA GLY A 241 39.48 2.51 4.97
C GLY A 241 40.55 1.46 4.63
N GLN A 242 41.05 1.37 3.37
CA GLN A 242 42.12 0.43 2.98
C GLN A 242 43.40 1.13 2.47
N PRO A 243 44.59 0.51 2.63
CA PRO A 243 45.66 1.13 3.41
C PRO A 243 46.77 1.79 2.58
N GLY A 244 47.03 3.07 2.87
CA GLY A 244 48.33 3.72 2.66
C GLY A 244 49.04 4.12 3.96
N GLN A 245 48.36 4.12 5.11
CA GLN A 245 48.92 4.55 6.38
C GLN A 245 48.39 3.68 7.53
N ASN A 246 49.30 2.90 8.12
CA ASN A 246 49.13 2.30 9.44
C ASN A 246 48.77 3.41 10.43
N ASN A 247 47.52 3.47 10.88
CA ASN A 247 47.14 3.97 12.19
C ASN A 247 45.81 3.33 12.59
N MET A 248 45.75 2.88 13.84
CA MET A 248 44.66 2.20 14.54
C MET A 248 43.29 2.37 13.86
N ILE A 249 42.82 1.31 13.19
CA ILE A 249 41.42 1.18 12.80
C ILE A 249 40.61 1.16 14.10
N ASP A 250 39.85 2.22 14.35
CA ASP A 250 38.95 2.28 15.49
C ASP A 250 37.96 1.12 15.40
N LYS A 251 37.91 0.26 16.43
CA LYS A 251 36.99 -0.90 16.47
C LYS A 251 35.54 -0.47 16.21
N GLY A 252 35.18 0.78 16.58
CA GLY A 252 33.89 1.38 16.30
C GLY A 252 33.55 1.46 14.80
N GLN A 253 34.51 1.77 13.93
CA GLN A 253 34.27 1.85 12.48
C GLN A 253 34.04 0.47 11.85
N VAL A 254 34.72 -0.57 12.32
CA VAL A 254 34.54 -1.95 11.81
C VAL A 254 33.21 -2.54 12.26
N GLU A 255 32.79 -2.25 13.50
CA GLU A 255 31.52 -2.72 14.03
C GLU A 255 30.33 -1.98 13.40
N ALA A 256 30.45 -0.67 13.16
CA ALA A 256 29.48 0.11 12.39
C ALA A 256 29.33 -0.41 10.95
N LYS A 257 30.43 -0.76 10.29
CA LYS A 257 30.43 -1.38 8.95
C LYS A 257 29.70 -2.72 8.93
N ARG A 258 30.00 -3.61 9.88
CA ARG A 258 29.37 -4.94 9.97
C ARG A 258 27.87 -4.85 10.26
N ARG A 259 27.44 -3.87 11.05
CA ARG A 259 26.02 -3.59 11.34
C ARG A 259 25.29 -2.99 10.13
N ALA A 260 25.93 -2.07 9.40
CA ALA A 260 25.36 -1.48 8.18
C ALA A 260 25.13 -2.52 7.07
N ALA A 261 26.04 -3.47 6.88
CA ALA A 261 25.90 -4.54 5.89
C ALA A 261 24.77 -5.55 6.23
N VAL A 262 24.66 -5.96 7.51
CA VAL A 262 23.54 -6.80 7.98
C VAL A 262 22.20 -6.04 7.88
N PHE A 263 22.24 -4.72 8.07
CA PHE A 263 21.07 -3.86 7.97
C PHE A 263 20.53 -3.73 6.53
N LEU A 264 21.38 -3.54 5.52
CA LEU A 264 20.95 -3.43 4.11
C LEU A 264 20.29 -4.72 3.62
N ALA A 265 20.75 -5.88 4.11
CA ALA A 265 20.10 -7.16 3.87
C ALA A 265 18.67 -7.18 4.43
N ASN A 266 18.44 -6.63 5.63
CA ASN A 266 17.11 -6.57 6.26
C ASN A 266 16.18 -5.51 5.64
N ALA A 267 16.71 -4.38 5.16
CA ALA A 267 15.92 -3.33 4.49
C ALA A 267 15.38 -3.79 3.12
N ASN A 268 16.14 -4.65 2.42
CA ASN A 268 15.72 -5.30 1.17
C ASN A 268 14.59 -6.32 1.35
N LEU A 269 14.51 -6.97 2.52
CA LEU A 269 13.50 -8.00 2.83
C LEU A 269 12.12 -7.43 3.22
N GLY A 270 11.99 -6.10 3.38
CA GLY A 270 10.75 -5.46 3.83
C GLY A 270 9.66 -5.29 2.76
N GLY A 271 9.40 -6.31 1.95
CA GLY A 271 8.22 -6.40 1.09
C GLY A 271 7.09 -7.15 1.81
N THR A 272 5.97 -6.45 2.04
CA THR A 272 4.70 -6.92 2.62
C THR A 272 4.77 -7.50 4.04
N THR A 273 4.43 -6.67 5.03
CA THR A 273 3.86 -7.12 6.30
C THR A 273 2.47 -6.54 6.46
N ASP A 274 1.47 -7.42 6.34
CA ASP A 274 0.23 -7.26 7.07
C ASP A 274 0.48 -7.50 8.56
N MET A 275 -0.30 -6.78 9.37
CA MET A 275 -0.32 -6.89 10.82
C MET A 275 -0.95 -8.23 11.23
N ASP A 276 -0.40 -8.76 12.32
CA ASP A 276 -0.91 -9.84 13.16
C ASP A 276 -1.12 -11.22 12.53
N GLY A 277 -0.44 -12.19 13.16
CA GLY A 277 -0.63 -13.61 12.93
C GLY A 277 0.62 -14.26 12.34
N ILE A 278 1.32 -15.00 13.20
CA ILE A 278 2.38 -15.93 12.86
C ILE A 278 2.00 -16.72 11.59
N SER A 279 2.59 -16.38 10.46
CA SER A 279 2.59 -17.23 9.28
C SER A 279 3.93 -17.07 8.59
N HIS A 280 4.90 -17.88 9.00
CA HIS A 280 6.05 -18.19 8.15
C HIS A 280 5.49 -18.77 6.84
N GLN A 281 5.47 -18.00 5.77
CA GLN A 281 5.52 -18.61 4.44
C GLN A 281 6.92 -19.22 4.31
N MET A 282 7.08 -20.44 4.82
CA MET A 282 8.27 -21.25 4.58
C MET A 282 8.34 -21.48 3.07
N THR A 283 9.43 -21.07 2.43
CA THR A 283 9.65 -21.48 1.04
C THR A 283 9.85 -23.00 1.01
N LEU A 284 9.55 -23.65 -0.12
CA LEU A 284 9.76 -25.11 -0.26
C LEU A 284 11.21 -25.50 0.12
N LYS A 285 12.18 -24.62 -0.13
CA LYS A 285 13.57 -24.78 0.26
C LYS A 285 13.75 -24.76 1.79
N ASP A 286 13.09 -23.84 2.50
CA ASP A 286 13.14 -23.77 3.97
C ASP A 286 12.48 -24.99 4.61
N VAL A 287 11.40 -25.51 4.01
CA VAL A 287 10.75 -26.75 4.46
C VAL A 287 11.69 -27.95 4.27
N ILE A 288 12.37 -28.06 3.13
CA ILE A 288 13.34 -29.13 2.87
C ILE A 288 14.53 -29.03 3.83
N GLU A 289 15.02 -27.81 4.10
CA GLU A 289 16.13 -27.57 5.02
C GLU A 289 15.76 -27.89 6.47
N ALA A 290 14.58 -27.46 6.93
CA ALA A 290 14.07 -27.78 8.26
C ALA A 290 13.84 -29.30 8.44
N GLU A 291 13.30 -29.98 7.43
CA GLU A 291 13.11 -31.44 7.48
C GLU A 291 14.44 -32.19 7.42
N ALA A 292 15.44 -31.67 6.70
CA ALA A 292 16.80 -32.21 6.73
C ALA A 292 17.41 -32.09 8.13
N GLN A 293 17.34 -30.90 8.75
CA GLN A 293 17.85 -30.64 10.10
C GLN A 293 17.17 -31.51 11.16
N LYS A 294 15.84 -31.67 11.09
CA LYS A 294 15.06 -32.52 11.98
C LYS A 294 15.48 -34.00 11.95
N HIS A 295 16.02 -34.45 10.82
CA HIS A 295 16.51 -35.82 10.62
C HIS A 295 18.05 -35.93 10.66
N ASP A 296 18.75 -34.91 11.15
CA ASP A 296 20.22 -34.82 11.20
C ASP A 296 20.90 -35.00 9.83
N LEU A 297 20.24 -34.57 8.76
CA LEU A 297 20.71 -34.64 7.38
C LEU A 297 21.25 -33.29 6.90
N LEU A 298 22.27 -33.35 6.04
CA LEU A 298 22.82 -32.17 5.39
C LEU A 298 21.99 -31.81 4.15
N PHE A 299 21.61 -30.54 4.04
CA PHE A 299 21.04 -29.93 2.84
C PHE A 299 22.01 -28.89 2.28
N ASN A 300 22.78 -29.25 1.25
CA ASN A 300 23.85 -28.40 0.71
C ASN A 300 23.82 -28.36 -0.83
N PRO A 301 24.12 -27.21 -1.47
CA PRO A 301 24.30 -27.16 -2.92
C PRO A 301 25.49 -28.02 -3.34
N LYS A 302 25.41 -28.68 -4.50
CA LYS A 302 26.53 -29.39 -5.13
C LYS A 302 27.19 -28.46 -6.16
N PRO A 303 28.31 -27.79 -5.83
CA PRO A 303 28.92 -26.78 -6.71
C PRO A 303 29.31 -27.41 -8.05
N GLY A 304 28.96 -26.74 -9.15
CA GLY A 304 29.26 -27.22 -10.51
C GLY A 304 28.32 -28.30 -11.07
N ARG A 305 27.31 -28.75 -10.30
CA ARG A 305 26.22 -29.60 -10.83
C ARG A 305 24.96 -28.78 -11.05
N MET A 306 24.58 -28.67 -12.33
CA MET A 306 23.32 -28.08 -12.77
C MET A 306 22.59 -29.07 -13.67
N LEU A 307 21.26 -29.10 -13.60
CA LEU A 307 20.39 -29.85 -14.50
C LEU A 307 19.37 -28.87 -15.08
N ASP A 308 19.29 -28.76 -16.40
CA ASP A 308 18.38 -27.84 -17.11
C ASP A 308 18.41 -26.39 -16.57
N GLY A 309 19.60 -25.89 -16.23
CA GLY A 309 19.79 -24.54 -15.66
C GLY A 309 19.51 -24.40 -14.16
N HIS A 310 19.03 -25.46 -13.49
CA HIS A 310 18.71 -25.46 -12.06
C HIS A 310 19.85 -26.04 -11.22
N GLN A 311 20.08 -25.44 -10.05
CA GLN A 311 21.09 -25.91 -9.09
C GLN A 311 20.66 -27.24 -8.45
N VAL A 312 21.55 -28.23 -8.46
CA VAL A 312 21.34 -29.49 -7.77
C VAL A 312 21.80 -29.39 -6.32
N TYR A 313 20.98 -29.85 -5.38
CA TYR A 313 21.28 -29.92 -3.95
C TYR A 313 21.48 -31.39 -3.53
N GLY A 314 22.22 -31.61 -2.45
CA GLY A 314 22.26 -32.87 -1.72
C GLY A 314 21.34 -32.81 -0.52
N PHE A 315 20.48 -33.82 -0.36
CA PHE A 315 19.71 -34.10 0.85
C PHE A 315 20.19 -35.44 1.41
N GLY A 316 21.10 -35.38 2.38
CA GLY A 316 21.89 -36.55 2.79
C GLY A 316 22.60 -37.21 1.59
N ASN A 317 22.29 -38.49 1.34
CA ASN A 317 22.85 -39.27 0.22
C ASN A 317 22.04 -39.18 -1.09
N VAL A 318 21.02 -38.33 -1.16
CA VAL A 318 20.16 -38.17 -2.34
C VAL A 318 20.47 -36.84 -3.03
N SER A 319 20.60 -36.85 -4.37
CA SER A 319 20.64 -35.61 -5.14
C SER A 319 19.22 -35.17 -5.43
N ILE A 320 18.90 -33.90 -5.16
CA ILE A 320 17.59 -33.32 -5.37
C ILE A 320 17.66 -32.02 -6.19
N LEU A 321 16.58 -31.71 -6.88
CA LEU A 321 16.38 -30.48 -7.62
C LEU A 321 15.10 -29.83 -7.09
N VAL A 322 15.21 -28.55 -6.74
CA VAL A 322 14.12 -27.75 -6.20
C VAL A 322 13.74 -26.72 -7.25
N ASP A 323 12.57 -26.90 -7.86
CA ASP A 323 11.97 -25.91 -8.74
C ASP A 323 11.19 -24.92 -7.88
N CYS A 324 11.81 -23.79 -7.55
CA CYS A 324 11.21 -22.75 -6.72
C CYS A 324 10.08 -21.98 -7.43
N LEU A 325 9.99 -22.04 -8.77
CA LEU A 325 8.96 -21.33 -9.54
C LEU A 325 7.65 -22.12 -9.61
N ASN A 326 7.74 -23.45 -9.69
CA ASN A 326 6.57 -24.33 -9.76
C ASN A 326 6.32 -25.13 -8.46
N GLU A 327 7.10 -24.87 -7.40
CA GLU A 327 7.03 -25.55 -6.10
C GLU A 327 7.15 -27.09 -6.20
N LYS A 328 8.07 -27.57 -7.04
CA LYS A 328 8.27 -29.02 -7.27
C LYS A 328 9.63 -29.50 -6.79
N LEU A 329 9.63 -30.69 -6.20
CA LEU A 329 10.82 -31.37 -5.69
C LEU A 329 11.08 -32.65 -6.50
N TYR A 330 12.27 -32.75 -7.07
CA TYR A 330 12.70 -33.92 -7.82
C TYR A 330 13.86 -34.61 -7.12
N ALA A 331 13.88 -35.94 -7.11
CA ALA A 331 14.97 -36.73 -6.56
C ALA A 331 15.56 -37.68 -7.60
N GLN A 332 16.88 -37.90 -7.50
CA GLN A 332 17.61 -38.80 -8.38
C GLN A 332 17.58 -40.25 -7.85
N THR A 333 16.88 -41.13 -8.55
CA THR A 333 16.80 -42.58 -8.32
C THR A 333 17.46 -43.33 -9.47
N GLU A 334 18.47 -44.16 -9.17
CA GLU A 334 19.27 -44.98 -10.12
C GLU A 334 19.78 -44.22 -11.36
N GLU A 335 18.93 -43.93 -12.36
CA GLU A 335 19.30 -43.16 -13.56
C GLU A 335 18.30 -42.06 -13.98
N THR A 336 17.18 -41.88 -13.25
CA THR A 336 16.13 -40.91 -13.62
C THR A 336 15.79 -39.94 -12.50
N TRP A 337 15.33 -38.75 -12.90
CA TRP A 337 14.79 -37.73 -11.99
C TRP A 337 13.28 -37.92 -11.91
N SER A 338 12.76 -38.15 -10.72
CA SER A 338 11.32 -38.30 -10.48
C SER A 338 10.82 -37.24 -9.51
N LEU A 339 9.59 -36.76 -9.74
CA LEU A 339 8.89 -35.87 -8.81
C LEU A 339 8.60 -36.63 -7.52
N VAL A 340 8.97 -36.08 -6.37
CA VAL A 340 8.82 -36.73 -5.06
C VAL A 340 8.31 -35.78 -4.00
N SER A 341 7.59 -36.32 -3.02
CA SER A 341 7.27 -35.61 -1.76
C SER A 341 8.46 -35.68 -0.78
N LEU A 342 8.42 -34.86 0.26
CA LEU A 342 9.40 -34.89 1.37
C LEU A 342 9.43 -36.25 2.08
N GLU A 343 8.26 -36.85 2.32
CA GLU A 343 8.15 -38.19 2.92
C GLU A 343 8.85 -39.23 2.06
N ARG A 344 8.62 -39.20 0.74
CA ARG A 344 9.26 -40.12 -0.20
C ARG A 344 10.76 -39.88 -0.30
N LEU A 345 11.22 -38.64 -0.17
CA LEU A 345 12.65 -38.29 -0.17
C LEU A 345 13.38 -38.94 1.02
N LEU A 346 12.77 -38.96 2.21
CA LEU A 346 13.32 -39.64 3.40
C LEU A 346 13.39 -41.16 3.21
N GLU A 347 12.39 -41.77 2.57
CA GLU A 347 12.41 -43.20 2.24
C GLU A 347 13.53 -43.55 1.25
N ILE A 348 13.74 -42.71 0.23
CA ILE A 348 14.82 -42.89 -0.75
C ILE A 348 16.19 -42.77 -0.06
N HIS A 349 16.33 -41.84 0.89
CA HIS A 349 17.54 -41.72 1.69
C HIS A 349 17.81 -42.99 2.52
N LYS A 350 16.83 -43.45 3.31
CA LYS A 350 16.95 -44.66 4.16
C LYS A 350 17.27 -45.91 3.35
N SER A 351 16.64 -46.10 2.19
CA SER A 351 16.90 -47.25 1.32
C SER A 351 18.32 -47.25 0.73
N LYS A 352 18.86 -46.08 0.34
CA LYS A 352 20.25 -45.95 -0.10
C LYS A 352 21.26 -46.18 1.03
N GLU A 353 20.94 -45.77 2.26
CA GLU A 353 21.75 -46.14 3.43
C GLU A 353 21.75 -47.65 3.65
N THR A 354 20.59 -48.32 3.58
CA THR A 354 20.51 -49.78 3.82
C THR A 354 21.27 -50.60 2.77
N MET A 355 21.30 -50.15 1.51
CA MET A 355 22.10 -50.77 0.45
C MET A 355 23.61 -50.55 0.63
N SER A 356 24.03 -49.37 1.13
CA SER A 356 25.43 -49.08 1.45
C SER A 356 26.00 -50.01 2.52
N PHE A 357 25.19 -50.39 3.52
CA PHE A 357 25.60 -51.32 4.58
C PHE A 357 25.69 -52.80 4.14
N ARG A 358 24.96 -53.22 3.10
CA ARG A 358 24.99 -54.61 2.60
C ARG A 358 26.17 -54.92 1.66
N CYS A 359 26.82 -53.90 1.11
CA CYS A 359 27.89 -54.05 0.10
C CYS A 359 29.31 -53.87 0.64
N ARG A 360 29.57 -54.01 1.96
CA ARG A 360 30.95 -54.15 2.45
C ARG A 360 31.43 -55.59 2.22
N PRO A 361 32.47 -55.84 1.40
CA PRO A 361 33.06 -57.16 1.33
C PRO A 361 33.75 -57.49 2.66
N LEU A 362 33.40 -58.65 3.24
CA LEU A 362 34.19 -59.30 4.28
C LEU A 362 35.51 -59.78 3.65
N ASN A 363 36.52 -58.92 3.64
CA ASN A 363 37.89 -59.36 3.43
C ASN A 363 38.47 -59.73 4.81
N SER A 364 38.53 -61.04 5.08
CA SER A 364 39.45 -61.66 6.04
C SER A 364 40.72 -62.09 5.32
#